data_AF-A0A1E5Q3Y5-F1
#
_entry.id   AF-A0A1E5Q3Y5-F1
#
_cell.length_a   1.000
_cell.length_b   1.000
_cell.length_c   1.000
_cell.angle_alpha   90.00
_cell.angle_beta   90.00
_cell.angle_gamma   90.00
#
_symmetry.space_group_name_H-M   'P 1'
#
loop_
_entity.id
_entity.type
_entity.pdbx_description
1 polymer ?
#
loop_
_entity_poly.entity_id
_entity_poly.type
_entity_poly.pdbx_seq_one_letter_code
_entity_poly.pdbx_strand_id
1 'polypeptide(L)'
;MATTEAQRKWREKNRFVKSQLNVMARKITHDGLKEISEVFGLHGKAEAVAFCAYIVRAMRQKGERDAATFLYLDALKAGFKRDRDTYSP
;
A
#
# COMPACT_ATOMS: atom_id res chain seq x y z
N MET A 1 -6.91 32.26 15.93
CA MET A 1 -6.32 30.90 15.96
C MET A 1 -7.45 29.89 16.11
N ALA A 2 -7.41 28.76 15.41
CA ALA A 2 -8.42 27.71 15.56
C ALA A 2 -8.40 27.17 17.01
N THR A 3 -9.57 27.01 17.62
CA THR A 3 -9.72 26.50 18.98
C THR A 3 -9.15 25.07 19.11
N THR A 4 -8.70 24.70 20.30
CA THR A 4 -8.13 23.37 20.59
C THR A 4 -9.08 22.23 20.19
N GLU A 5 -10.39 22.44 20.35
CA GLU A 5 -11.43 21.51 19.91
C GLU A 5 -11.52 21.39 18.39
N ALA A 6 -11.44 22.50 17.66
CA ALA A 6 -11.43 22.50 16.20
C ALA A 6 -10.19 21.79 15.65
N GLN A 7 -9.02 21.98 16.28
CA GLN A 7 -7.81 21.26 15.93
C GLN A 7 -7.88 19.76 16.28
N ARG A 8 -8.51 19.38 17.41
CA ARG A 8 -8.71 17.97 17.77
C ARG A 8 -9.64 17.28 16.78
N LYS A 9 -10.77 17.90 16.45
CA LYS A 9 -11.74 17.39 15.48
C LYS A 9 -11.12 17.25 14.09
N TRP A 10 -10.29 18.21 13.69
CA TRP A 10 -9.53 18.12 12.43
C TRP A 10 -8.49 17.00 12.48
N ARG A 11 -7.73 16.86 13.57
CA ARG A 11 -6.74 15.79 13.74
C ARG A 11 -7.40 14.41 13.77
N GLU A 12 -8.52 14.23 14.46
CA GLU A 12 -9.27 12.97 14.47
C GLU A 12 -9.82 12.63 13.09
N LYS A 13 -10.41 13.62 12.39
CA LYS A 13 -10.90 13.46 11.02
C LYS A 13 -9.78 13.08 10.04
N ASN A 14 -8.58 13.60 10.25
CA ASN A 14 -7.44 13.40 9.36
C ASN A 14 -6.36 12.46 9.93
N ARG A 15 -6.62 11.72 11.02
CA ARG A 15 -5.56 10.94 11.71
C ARG A 15 -4.99 9.82 10.87
N PHE A 16 -5.78 9.34 9.91
CA PHE A 16 -5.40 8.32 8.93
C PHE A 16 -5.02 8.92 7.58
N VAL A 17 -5.15 10.24 7.42
CA VAL A 17 -4.69 10.98 6.25
C VAL A 17 -3.20 11.25 6.41
N LYS A 18 -2.39 10.19 6.46
CA LYS A 18 -0.98 10.32 6.07
C LYS A 18 -0.98 10.46 4.56
N SER A 19 -1.07 11.68 4.06
CA SER A 19 -0.94 11.95 2.63
C SER A 19 0.42 11.53 2.09
N GLN A 20 1.44 11.48 2.96
CA GLN A 20 2.80 11.07 2.65
C GLN A 20 3.19 9.80 3.40
N LEU A 21 3.58 8.78 2.63
CA LEU A 21 4.41 7.70 3.11
C LEU A 21 5.83 8.26 3.25
N ASN A 22 6.34 8.43 4.48
CA ASN A 22 7.77 8.73 4.73
C ASN A 22 8.62 7.46 4.53
N VAL A 23 8.43 6.80 3.40
CA VAL A 23 9.31 5.74 2.92
C VAL A 23 10.03 6.35 1.74
N MET A 24 11.36 6.38 1.79
CA MET A 24 12.18 6.71 0.64
C MET A 24 11.99 5.61 -0.41
N ALA A 25 10.97 5.77 -1.24
CA ALA A 25 10.65 4.88 -2.34
C ALA A 25 10.91 5.61 -3.66
N ARG A 26 11.26 4.86 -4.71
CA ARG A 26 11.43 5.43 -6.05
C ARG A 26 10.11 6.02 -6.55
N LYS A 27 10.19 6.99 -7.46
CA LYS A 27 9.01 7.62 -8.11
C LYS A 27 8.00 6.59 -8.62
N ILE A 28 8.49 5.50 -9.23
CA ILE A 28 7.65 4.41 -9.75
C ILE A 28 6.71 3.81 -8.67
N THR A 29 7.20 3.64 -7.44
CA THR A 29 6.38 3.14 -6.32
C THR A 29 5.34 4.17 -5.90
N HIS A 30 5.71 5.46 -5.89
CA HIS A 30 4.78 6.54 -5.58
C HIS A 30 3.67 6.69 -6.63
N ASP A 31 4.00 6.48 -7.90
CA ASP A 31 3.04 6.54 -9.01
C ASP A 31 2.12 5.31 -8.96
N GLY A 32 2.67 4.10 -8.76
CA GLY A 32 1.86 2.89 -8.59
C GLY A 32 0.91 2.96 -7.38
N LEU A 33 1.34 3.53 -6.25
CA LEU A 33 0.44 3.73 -5.10
C LEU A 33 -0.66 4.76 -5.37
N LYS A 34 -0.39 5.76 -6.22
CA LYS A 34 -1.41 6.72 -6.65
C LYS A 34 -2.44 6.03 -7.54
N GLU A 35 -1.97 5.27 -8.52
CA GLU A 35 -2.83 4.49 -9.42
C GLU A 35 -3.72 3.51 -8.64
N ILE A 36 -3.15 2.72 -7.72
CA ILE A 36 -3.92 1.80 -6.87
C ILE A 36 -4.97 2.54 -6.05
N SER A 37 -4.61 3.71 -5.50
CA SER A 37 -5.57 4.53 -4.76
C SER A 37 -6.75 4.97 -5.63
N GLU A 38 -6.50 5.35 -6.88
CA GLU A 38 -7.53 5.80 -7.81
C GLU A 38 -8.41 4.64 -8.28
N VAL A 39 -7.80 3.53 -8.70
CA VAL A 39 -8.49 2.34 -9.20
C VAL A 39 -9.40 1.70 -8.15
N PHE A 40 -8.96 1.64 -6.89
CA PHE A 40 -9.70 1.00 -5.82
C PHE A 40 -10.47 2.00 -4.92
N GLY A 41 -10.54 3.27 -5.30
CA GLY A 41 -11.32 4.29 -4.57
C GLY A 41 -10.83 4.55 -3.14
N LEU A 42 -9.50 4.52 -2.92
CA LEU A 42 -8.88 4.68 -1.61
C LEU A 42 -8.53 6.16 -1.33
N HIS A 43 -8.42 6.51 -0.06
CA HIS A 43 -8.09 7.84 0.48
C HIS A 43 -6.58 8.12 0.45
N GLY A 44 -5.97 7.94 -0.73
CA GLY A 44 -4.58 8.26 -1.00
C GLY A 44 -3.59 7.13 -0.70
N LYS A 45 -2.30 7.47 -0.84
CA LYS A 45 -1.19 6.50 -0.85
C LYS A 45 -1.05 5.70 0.45
N ALA A 46 -1.40 6.27 1.60
CA ALA A 46 -1.33 5.53 2.86
C ALA A 46 -2.38 4.41 2.92
N GLU A 47 -3.61 4.67 2.49
CA GLU A 47 -4.62 3.62 2.42
C GLU A 47 -4.28 2.61 1.32
N ALA A 48 -3.72 3.04 0.19
CA ALA A 48 -3.20 2.13 -0.83
C ALA A 48 -2.13 1.15 -0.27
N VAL A 49 -1.22 1.61 0.59
CA VAL A 49 -0.25 0.72 1.24
C VAL A 49 -0.92 -0.29 2.17
N ALA A 50 -1.86 0.16 3.00
CA ALA A 50 -2.61 -0.73 3.88
C ALA A 50 -3.41 -1.77 3.07
N PHE A 51 -4.02 -1.33 1.97
CA PHE A 51 -4.75 -2.17 1.03
C PHE A 51 -3.84 -3.22 0.37
N CYS A 52 -2.68 -2.82 -0.16
CA CYS A 52 -1.71 -3.77 -0.73
C CYS A 52 -1.29 -4.84 0.29
N ALA A 53 -1.01 -4.44 1.54
CA ALA A 53 -0.66 -5.37 2.62
C ALA A 53 -1.82 -6.34 2.94
N TYR A 54 -3.06 -5.84 2.94
CA TYR A 54 -4.25 -6.66 3.13
C TYR A 54 -4.39 -7.71 2.01
N ILE A 55 -4.30 -7.29 0.74
CA ILE A 55 -4.43 -8.16 -0.42
C ILE A 55 -3.38 -9.28 -0.39
N VAL A 56 -2.10 -8.95 -0.15
CA VAL A 56 -1.03 -9.96 -0.10
C VAL A 56 -1.28 -11.01 1.00
N ARG A 57 -1.77 -10.59 2.17
CA ARG A 57 -2.14 -11.50 3.26
C ARG A 57 -3.31 -12.41 2.88
N ALA A 58 -4.35 -11.84 2.24
CA ALA A 58 -5.51 -12.59 1.78
C ALA A 58 -5.13 -13.61 0.69
N MET A 59 -4.30 -13.21 -0.28
CA MET A 59 -3.79 -14.10 -1.32
C MET A 59 -2.97 -15.25 -0.73
N ARG A 60 -2.12 -14.97 0.27
CA ARG A 60 -1.37 -16.01 0.98
C ARG A 60 -2.32 -17.01 1.63
N GLN A 61 -3.31 -16.53 2.37
CA GLN A 61 -4.30 -17.39 3.03
C GLN A 61 -5.09 -18.23 2.02
N LYS A 62 -5.50 -17.65 0.89
CA LYS A 62 -6.17 -18.38 -0.20
C LYS A 62 -5.24 -19.45 -0.79
N GLY A 63 -3.96 -19.12 -1.00
CA GLY A 63 -2.94 -20.02 -1.53
C GLY A 63 -2.70 -21.27 -0.68
N GLU A 64 -3.00 -21.24 0.62
CA GLU A 64 -2.92 -22.44 1.48
C GLU A 64 -3.90 -23.55 1.04
N ARG A 65 -4.96 -23.18 0.32
CA ARG A 65 -6.03 -24.10 -0.13
C ARG A 65 -6.21 -24.13 -1.65
N ASP A 66 -5.53 -23.25 -2.38
CA ASP A 66 -5.62 -23.13 -3.82
C ASP A 66 -4.22 -23.04 -4.45
N ALA A 67 -3.82 -24.12 -5.11
CA ALA A 67 -2.49 -24.25 -5.70
C ALA A 67 -2.21 -23.19 -6.79
N ALA A 68 -3.24 -22.80 -7.56
CA ALA A 68 -3.08 -21.78 -8.60
C ALA A 68 -2.74 -20.42 -7.99
N THR A 69 -3.46 -19.99 -6.95
CA THR A 69 -3.14 -18.75 -6.22
C THR A 69 -1.76 -18.81 -5.58
N PHE A 70 -1.38 -19.96 -5.00
CA PHE A 70 -0.04 -20.13 -4.41
C PHE A 70 1.06 -19.93 -5.45
N LEU A 71 0.99 -20.64 -6.58
CA LEU A 71 1.99 -20.56 -7.64
C LEU A 71 2.08 -19.15 -8.22
N TYR A 72 0.93 -18.49 -8.40
CA TYR A 72 0.90 -17.12 -8.88
C TYR A 72 1.56 -16.15 -7.89
N LEU A 73 1.25 -16.26 -6.59
CA LEU A 73 1.87 -15.44 -5.55
C LEU A 73 3.38 -15.69 -5.45
N ASP A 74 3.84 -16.93 -5.60
CA ASP A 74 5.27 -17.26 -5.56
C ASP A 74 6.02 -16.72 -6.78
N ALA A 75 5.41 -16.77 -7.97
CA ALA A 75 5.96 -16.13 -9.17
C ALA A 75 6.08 -14.60 -9.02
N LEU A 76 5.05 -13.94 -8.50
CA LEU A 76 5.08 -12.49 -8.22
C LEU A 76 6.16 -12.13 -7.20
N LYS A 77 6.33 -12.94 -6.15
CA LYS A 77 7.39 -12.77 -5.14
C LYS A 77 8.78 -12.90 -5.77
N ALA A 78 8.98 -13.86 -6.68
CA ALA A 78 10.23 -14.03 -7.40
C ALA A 78 10.52 -12.82 -8.31
N GLY A 79 9.51 -12.33 -9.04
CA GLY A 79 9.60 -11.11 -9.85
C GLY A 79 9.99 -9.89 -9.02
N PHE A 80 9.30 -9.65 -7.90
CA PHE A 80 9.59 -8.53 -7.01
C PHE A 80 11.03 -8.55 -6.49
N LYS A 81 11.56 -9.73 -6.10
CA LYS A 81 12.96 -9.86 -5.66
C LYS A 81 13.94 -9.52 -6.78
N ARG A 82 13.70 -10.04 -8.00
CA ARG A 82 14.53 -9.75 -9.18
C ARG A 82 14.57 -8.26 -9.47
N ASP A 83 13.41 -7.60 -9.46
CA ASP A 83 13.31 -6.16 -9.69
C ASP A 83 14.01 -5.39 -8.56
N ARG A 84 13.78 -5.76 -7.30
CA ARG A 84 14.46 -5.14 -6.16
C ARG A 84 15.98 -5.22 -6.31
N ASP A 85 16.52 -6.38 -6.68
CA ASP A 85 17.96 -6.56 -6.79
C ASP A 85 18.52 -5.83 -8.03
N THR A 86 17.74 -5.73 -9.11
CA THR A 86 18.09 -4.96 -10.33
C THR A 86 18.06 -3.45 -10.10
N TYR A 87 17.13 -2.98 -9.27
CA TYR A 87 16.88 -1.57 -9.00
C TYR A 87 17.27 -1.18 -7.56
N SER A 88 18.11 -1.97 -6.89
CA SER A 88 18.68 -1.60 -5.59
C SER A 88 19.62 -0.40 -5.81
N PRO A 89 19.61 0.63 -4.95
CA PRO A 89 20.61 1.68 -5.01
C PRO A 89 22.02 1.13 -4.75
#